data_AF-A0A3M4SPK3-F1
#
_entry.id   AF-A0A3M4SPK3-F1
#
_cell.length_a   1.000
_cell.length_b   1.000
_cell.length_c   1.000
_cell.angle_alpha   90.00
_cell.angle_beta   90.00
_cell.angle_gamma   90.00
#
_symmetry.space_group_name_H-M   'P 1'
#
loop_
_entity.id
_entity.type
_entity.pdbx_description
1 polymer ?
#
loop_
_entity_poly.entity_id
_entity_poly.type
_entity_poly.pdbx_seq_one_letter_code
_entity_poly.pdbx_strand_id
1 'polypeptide(L)'
;PGHPWWETTEFHSHVYELGELASAVELTVKPWATGPKLDQVSHSRHCILFEQLRYFAYSIVNRERELGSFESFMRSLDAYAYNHNSFLKQGFSENLPLSSIRATVKSVGRWTWDRYTGDRRCHRGAMQLD
;
A
#
# COMPACT_ATOMS: atom_id res chain seq x y z
N PRO A 1 -11.06 29.16 -31.90
CA PRO A 1 -10.70 28.54 -33.19
C PRO A 1 -10.63 29.51 -34.39
N GLY A 2 -11.32 30.65 -34.38
CA GLY A 2 -11.32 31.61 -35.51
C GLY A 2 -10.58 32.93 -35.28
N HIS A 3 -9.63 32.99 -34.35
CA HIS A 3 -8.89 34.23 -34.07
C HIS A 3 -7.77 34.44 -35.12
N PRO A 4 -7.53 35.66 -35.64
CA PRO A 4 -6.55 35.92 -36.72
C PRO A 4 -5.10 35.54 -36.41
N TRP A 5 -4.77 35.36 -35.13
CA TRP A 5 -3.44 34.96 -34.67
C TRP A 5 -3.27 33.45 -34.49
N TRP A 6 -4.33 32.67 -34.74
CA TRP A 6 -4.28 31.21 -34.61
C TRP A 6 -4.29 30.58 -35.99
N GLU A 7 -3.19 29.93 -36.35
CA GLU A 7 -3.13 29.04 -37.49
C GLU A 7 -3.55 27.64 -37.02
N THR A 8 -4.68 27.14 -37.54
CA THR A 8 -5.22 25.83 -37.15
C THR A 8 -4.97 24.85 -38.29
N THR A 9 -4.24 23.77 -38.00
CA THR A 9 -3.99 22.68 -38.94
C THR A 9 -4.82 21.46 -38.54
N GLU A 10 -5.69 21.01 -39.44
CA GLU A 10 -6.48 19.79 -39.26
C GLU A 10 -5.75 18.62 -39.91
N PHE A 11 -5.37 17.61 -39.13
CA PHE A 11 -4.64 16.43 -39.62
C PHE A 11 -5.56 15.31 -40.11
N HIS A 12 -6.86 15.37 -39.77
CA HIS A 12 -7.85 14.34 -40.09
C HIS A 12 -9.25 14.96 -40.17
N SER A 13 -10.13 14.34 -40.96
CA SER A 13 -11.47 14.86 -41.28
C SER A 13 -12.59 14.28 -40.41
N HIS A 14 -12.25 13.50 -39.37
CA HIS A 14 -13.20 12.84 -38.48
C HIS A 14 -12.84 13.09 -37.02
N VAL A 15 -13.79 12.94 -36.08
CA VAL A 15 -13.43 13.00 -34.66
C VAL A 15 -12.76 11.68 -34.28
N TYR A 16 -11.63 11.76 -33.57
CA TYR A 16 -10.98 10.55 -33.07
C TYR A 16 -11.94 9.71 -32.24
N GLU A 17 -12.04 8.43 -32.58
CA GLU A 17 -12.68 7.46 -31.71
C GLU A 17 -11.73 7.09 -30.55
N LEU A 18 -12.30 6.81 -29.38
CA LEU A 18 -11.50 6.49 -28.19
C LEU A 18 -10.61 5.26 -28.41
N GLY A 19 -11.08 4.29 -29.20
CA GLY A 19 -10.30 3.11 -29.60
C GLY A 19 -9.10 3.43 -30.50
N GLU A 20 -9.24 4.39 -31.39
CA GLU A 20 -8.13 4.86 -32.26
C GLU A 20 -7.02 5.47 -31.42
N LEU A 21 -7.38 6.35 -30.47
CA LEU A 21 -6.43 6.95 -29.53
C LEU A 21 -5.77 5.93 -28.62
N ALA A 22 -6.53 4.92 -28.14
CA ALA A 22 -5.99 3.87 -27.29
C ALA A 22 -4.93 3.02 -28.02
N SER A 23 -5.09 2.79 -29.32
CA SER A 23 -4.15 2.01 -30.13
C SER A 23 -2.78 2.69 -30.31
N ALA A 24 -2.75 4.02 -30.24
CA ALA A 24 -1.54 4.82 -30.41
C ALA A 24 -0.76 5.05 -29.09
N VAL A 25 -1.31 4.62 -27.94
CA VAL A 25 -0.68 4.85 -26.62
C VAL A 25 -0.24 3.51 -26.02
N GLU A 26 1.08 3.26 -26.02
CA GLU A 26 1.67 2.18 -25.21
C GLU A 26 1.77 2.61 -23.74
N LEU A 27 0.79 2.22 -22.92
CA LEU A 27 0.84 2.41 -21.48
C LEU A 27 1.70 1.32 -20.84
N THR A 28 2.90 1.68 -20.36
CA THR A 28 3.63 0.84 -19.41
C THR A 28 2.92 0.92 -18.05
N VAL A 29 1.92 0.08 -17.85
CA VAL A 29 1.21 -0.03 -16.56
C VAL A 29 2.17 -0.65 -15.55
N LYS A 30 2.86 0.18 -14.77
CA LYS A 30 3.56 -0.31 -13.59
C LYS A 30 2.49 -0.89 -12.66
N PRO A 31 2.59 -2.16 -12.25
CA PRO A 31 1.70 -2.70 -11.23
C PRO A 31 1.68 -1.74 -10.04
N TRP A 32 0.51 -1.46 -9.49
CA TRP A 32 0.40 -0.64 -8.29
C TRP A 32 1.33 -1.21 -7.23
N ALA A 33 2.25 -0.38 -6.74
CA ALA A 33 3.28 -0.81 -5.80
C ALA A 33 2.61 -1.51 -4.61
N THR A 34 2.83 -2.82 -4.53
CA THR A 34 2.21 -3.68 -3.53
C THR A 34 3.26 -3.99 -2.48
N GLY A 35 3.30 -3.21 -1.40
CA GLY A 35 4.24 -3.44 -0.30
C GLY A 35 4.54 -2.19 0.53
N PRO A 36 5.24 -2.38 1.66
CA PRO A 36 5.64 -1.29 2.56
C PRO A 36 6.61 -0.32 1.87
N LYS A 37 6.40 0.98 2.06
CA LYS A 37 7.23 2.04 1.47
C LYS A 37 8.41 2.40 2.39
N LEU A 38 9.31 1.44 2.60
CA LEU A 38 10.37 1.57 3.60
C LEU A 38 11.36 2.70 3.29
N ASP A 39 11.65 2.99 2.03
CA ASP A 39 12.57 4.06 1.65
C ASP A 39 12.13 5.43 2.16
N GLN A 40 10.80 5.69 2.17
CA GLN A 40 10.20 6.95 2.62
C GLN A 40 10.32 7.16 4.14
N VAL A 41 10.46 6.07 4.90
CA VAL A 41 10.50 6.08 6.36
C VAL A 41 11.83 5.62 6.95
N SER A 42 12.84 5.42 6.08
CA SER A 42 14.15 4.85 6.42
C SER A 42 14.93 5.57 7.53
N HIS A 43 14.58 6.82 7.83
CA HIS A 43 15.20 7.63 8.88
C HIS A 43 14.67 7.33 10.30
N SER A 44 13.52 6.65 10.44
CA SER A 44 12.86 6.47 11.74
C SER A 44 12.55 5.00 12.03
N ARG A 45 13.19 4.46 13.08
CA ARG A 45 12.94 3.10 13.60
C ARG A 45 11.46 2.84 13.87
N HIS A 46 10.77 3.82 14.46
CA HIS A 46 9.34 3.74 14.75
C HIS A 46 8.50 3.67 13.48
N CYS A 47 8.80 4.53 12.49
CA CYS A 47 8.06 4.55 11.24
C CYS A 47 8.31 3.28 10.42
N ILE A 48 9.55 2.77 10.40
CA ILE A 48 9.89 1.49 9.77
C ILE A 48 9.09 0.35 10.42
N LEU A 49 9.14 0.22 11.75
CA LEU A 49 8.41 -0.85 12.45
C LEU A 49 6.92 -0.76 12.19
N PHE A 50 6.34 0.44 12.28
CA PHE A 50 4.92 0.67 12.02
C PHE A 50 4.53 0.28 10.59
N GLU A 51 5.32 0.70 9.59
CA GLU A 51 5.08 0.41 8.18
C GLU A 51 5.14 -1.10 7.91
N GLN A 52 6.15 -1.79 8.42
CA GLN A 52 6.25 -3.25 8.30
C GLN A 52 5.06 -3.95 8.99
N LEU A 53 4.79 -3.56 10.23
CA LEU A 53 3.78 -4.22 11.06
C LEU A 53 2.37 -4.04 10.52
N ARG A 54 2.00 -2.85 10.00
CA ARG A 54 0.67 -2.63 9.42
C ARG A 54 0.45 -3.48 8.18
N TYR A 55 1.45 -3.61 7.30
CA TYR A 55 1.34 -4.46 6.11
C TYR A 55 1.18 -5.92 6.49
N PHE A 56 1.95 -6.39 7.48
CA PHE A 56 1.79 -7.74 8.01
C PHE A 56 0.39 -7.95 8.60
N ALA A 57 -0.08 -7.02 9.46
CA ALA A 57 -1.40 -7.07 10.08
C ALA A 57 -2.53 -7.16 9.03
N TYR A 58 -2.47 -6.33 7.99
CA TYR A 58 -3.44 -6.34 6.89
C TYR A 58 -3.48 -7.66 6.13
N SER A 59 -2.35 -8.36 6.04
CA SER A 59 -2.26 -9.62 5.31
C SER A 59 -2.85 -10.81 6.06
N ILE A 60 -2.89 -10.76 7.41
CA ILE A 60 -3.35 -11.89 8.23
C ILE A 60 -4.71 -11.66 8.89
N VAL A 61 -5.18 -10.41 9.04
CA VAL A 61 -6.36 -10.09 9.88
C VAL A 61 -7.63 -10.82 9.45
N ASN A 62 -7.91 -10.95 8.15
CA ASN A 62 -9.11 -11.66 7.70
C ASN A 62 -9.05 -13.15 8.06
N ARG A 63 -7.88 -13.79 7.87
CA ARG A 63 -7.67 -15.19 8.27
C ARG A 63 -7.84 -15.37 9.78
N GLU A 64 -7.29 -14.47 10.61
CA GLU A 64 -7.41 -14.56 12.07
C GLU A 64 -8.84 -14.29 12.55
N ARG A 65 -9.64 -13.49 11.85
CA ARG A 65 -11.08 -13.35 12.15
C ARG A 65 -11.89 -14.59 11.79
N GLU A 66 -11.51 -15.29 10.72
CA GLU A 66 -12.21 -16.49 10.26
C GLU A 66 -11.84 -17.74 11.07
N LEU A 67 -10.56 -17.90 11.41
CA LEU A 67 -10.01 -19.14 11.97
C LEU A 67 -9.46 -18.99 13.39
N GLY A 68 -9.30 -17.76 13.89
CA GLY A 68 -8.59 -17.45 15.12
C GLY A 68 -9.37 -16.55 16.06
N SER A 69 -8.63 -15.73 16.80
CA SER A 69 -9.18 -14.74 17.73
C SER A 69 -8.36 -13.46 17.72
N PHE A 70 -8.87 -12.42 18.36
CA PHE A 70 -8.10 -11.19 18.57
C PHE A 70 -6.79 -11.47 19.33
N GLU A 71 -6.79 -12.43 20.26
CA GLU A 71 -5.59 -12.78 21.02
C GLU A 71 -4.53 -13.48 20.15
N SER A 72 -4.93 -14.42 19.29
CA SER A 72 -3.98 -15.09 18.36
C SER A 72 -3.41 -14.11 17.35
N PHE A 73 -4.23 -13.18 16.87
CA PHE A 73 -3.79 -12.08 16.02
C PHE A 73 -2.77 -11.18 16.72
N MET A 74 -3.07 -10.71 17.93
CA MET A 74 -2.16 -9.86 18.71
C MET A 74 -0.84 -10.56 19.02
N ARG A 75 -0.87 -11.86 19.38
CA ARG A 75 0.32 -12.68 19.61
C ARG A 75 1.20 -12.78 18.36
N SER A 76 0.57 -12.94 17.18
CA SER A 76 1.26 -12.97 15.90
C SER A 76 1.92 -11.62 15.58
N LEU A 77 1.23 -10.51 15.85
CA LEU A 77 1.79 -9.17 15.69
C LEU A 77 2.95 -8.90 16.65
N ASP A 78 2.83 -9.30 17.92
CA ASP A 78 3.91 -9.20 18.89
C ASP A 78 5.14 -9.95 18.37
N ALA A 79 5.00 -11.25 18.07
CA ALA A 79 6.11 -12.07 17.58
C ALA A 79 6.77 -11.46 16.33
N TYR A 80 5.97 -10.97 15.38
CA TYR A 80 6.49 -10.28 14.20
C TYR A 80 7.29 -9.03 14.57
N ALA A 81 6.76 -8.17 15.44
CA ALA A 81 7.40 -6.92 15.84
C ALA A 81 8.68 -7.14 16.65
N TYR A 82 8.70 -8.13 17.55
CA TYR A 82 9.92 -8.51 18.28
C TYR A 82 11.02 -8.99 17.31
N ASN A 83 10.68 -9.84 16.34
CA ASN A 83 11.64 -10.36 15.37
C ASN A 83 12.17 -9.26 14.43
N HIS A 84 11.35 -8.26 14.11
CA HIS A 84 11.73 -7.13 13.26
C HIS A 84 12.40 -5.98 14.04
N ASN A 85 12.49 -6.06 15.38
CA ASN A 85 13.24 -5.11 16.20
C ASN A 85 14.76 -5.40 16.19
N SER A 86 15.34 -5.43 15.00
CA SER A 86 16.78 -5.69 14.76
C SER A 86 17.50 -4.47 14.19
N PHE A 87 17.07 -3.27 14.56
CA PHE A 87 17.60 -1.99 14.07
C PHE A 87 19.11 -1.81 14.28
N LEU A 88 19.68 -2.38 15.34
CA LEU A 88 21.13 -2.37 15.54
C LEU A 88 21.87 -3.06 14.38
N LYS A 89 21.32 -4.17 13.86
CA LYS A 89 21.87 -4.88 12.69
C LYS A 89 21.63 -4.13 11.38
N GLN A 90 20.70 -3.19 11.37
CA GLN A 90 20.34 -2.35 10.21
C GLN A 90 21.09 -1.01 10.20
N GLY A 91 22.06 -0.80 11.10
CA GLY A 91 22.89 0.40 11.14
C GLY A 91 22.39 1.52 12.05
N PHE A 92 21.32 1.30 12.82
CA PHE A 92 20.91 2.24 13.87
C PHE A 92 21.76 2.06 15.14
N SER A 93 21.77 3.08 15.99
CA SER A 93 22.50 3.08 17.25
C SER A 93 21.98 2.06 18.28
N GLU A 94 20.68 1.76 18.25
CA GLU A 94 20.04 0.85 19.20
C GLU A 94 18.70 0.31 18.66
N ASN A 95 18.25 -0.81 19.22
CA ASN A 95 16.90 -1.36 18.99
C ASN A 95 15.84 -0.55 19.75
N LEU A 96 14.58 -0.64 19.32
CA LEU A 96 13.48 -0.02 20.06
C LEU A 96 13.28 -0.73 21.42
N PRO A 97 12.94 0.01 22.47
CA PRO A 97 12.60 -0.59 23.76
C PRO A 97 11.29 -1.35 23.65
N LEU A 98 11.12 -2.39 24.48
CA LEU A 98 9.95 -3.27 24.42
C LEU A 98 8.63 -2.53 24.62
N SER A 99 8.63 -1.45 25.41
CA SER A 99 7.46 -0.59 25.60
C SER A 99 7.00 0.05 24.29
N SER A 100 7.93 0.55 23.48
CA SER A 100 7.64 1.15 22.17
C SER A 100 7.12 0.12 21.17
N ILE A 101 7.67 -1.11 21.19
CA ILE A 101 7.18 -2.22 20.37
C ILE A 101 5.73 -2.52 20.74
N ARG A 102 5.47 -2.77 22.03
CA ARG A 102 4.12 -3.09 22.54
C ARG A 102 3.11 -1.99 22.24
N ALA A 103 3.51 -0.72 22.36
CA ALA A 103 2.66 0.41 22.01
C ALA A 103 2.28 0.39 20.52
N THR A 104 3.25 0.13 19.65
CA THR A 104 3.05 0.04 18.19
C THR A 104 2.14 -1.14 17.84
N VAL A 105 2.39 -2.31 18.42
CA VAL A 105 1.55 -3.51 18.26
C VAL A 105 0.12 -3.25 18.71
N LYS A 106 -0.07 -2.66 19.88
CA LYS A 106 -1.41 -2.32 20.39
C LYS A 106 -2.14 -1.33 19.48
N SER A 107 -1.44 -0.33 18.95
CA SER A 107 -2.01 0.66 18.03
C SER A 107 -2.45 0.02 16.71
N VAL A 108 -1.53 -0.69 16.05
CA VAL A 108 -1.79 -1.34 14.75
C VAL A 108 -2.84 -2.42 14.91
N GLY A 109 -2.70 -3.28 15.92
CA GLY A 109 -3.58 -4.42 16.14
C GLY A 109 -5.03 -4.01 16.39
N ARG A 110 -5.28 -3.08 17.31
CA ARG A 110 -6.65 -2.60 17.57
C ARG A 110 -7.29 -1.98 16.35
N TRP A 111 -6.59 -1.03 15.71
CA TRP A 111 -7.16 -0.36 14.54
C TRP A 111 -7.43 -1.34 13.41
N THR A 112 -6.50 -2.27 13.15
CA THR A 112 -6.64 -3.26 12.09
C THR A 112 -7.81 -4.20 12.39
N TRP A 113 -7.92 -4.69 13.62
CA TRP A 113 -9.00 -5.61 14.01
C TRP A 113 -10.38 -4.95 13.98
N ASP A 114 -10.50 -3.69 14.38
CA ASP A 114 -11.81 -3.03 14.49
C ASP A 114 -12.24 -2.32 13.19
N ARG A 115 -11.29 -1.82 12.41
CA ARG A 115 -11.58 -0.88 11.29
C ARG A 115 -11.15 -1.40 9.92
N TYR A 116 -10.15 -2.25 9.83
CA TYR A 116 -9.64 -2.69 8.53
C TYR A 116 -10.50 -3.81 7.95
N THR A 117 -11.16 -3.54 6.83
CA THR A 117 -12.00 -4.49 6.08
C THR A 117 -11.40 -4.87 4.73
N GLY A 118 -10.10 -4.58 4.52
CA GLY A 118 -9.46 -4.67 3.21
C GLY A 118 -9.74 -6.00 2.52
N ASP A 119 -10.48 -5.91 1.42
CA ASP A 119 -10.85 -7.03 0.57
C ASP A 119 -10.07 -6.96 -0.75
N ARG A 120 -9.48 -8.08 -1.16
CA ARG A 120 -8.84 -8.22 -2.47
C ARG A 120 -9.85 -8.24 -3.61
N ARG A 121 -11.15 -8.32 -3.32
CA ARG A 121 -12.25 -8.28 -4.31
C ARG A 121 -12.57 -6.89 -4.85
N CYS A 122 -11.89 -5.83 -4.36
CA CYS A 122 -11.97 -4.56 -5.06
C CYS A 122 -11.19 -4.67 -6.38
N HIS A 123 -11.90 -4.76 -7.51
CA HIS A 123 -11.33 -4.76 -8.85
C HIS A 123 -10.68 -3.40 -9.15
N ARG A 124 -9.46 -3.19 -8.66
CA ARG A 124 -8.69 -1.98 -8.92
C ARG A 124 -8.10 -2.08 -10.32
N GLY A 125 -8.66 -1.33 -11.27
CA GLY A 125 -8.16 -1.24 -12.64
C GLY A 125 -8.82 -2.19 -13.65
N ALA A 126 -9.89 -2.90 -13.28
CA ALA A 126 -10.73 -3.56 -14.28
C ALA A 126 -11.66 -2.52 -14.91
N MET A 127 -11.24 -1.95 -16.03
CA MET A 127 -12.18 -1.29 -16.93
C MET A 127 -13.00 -2.42 -17.56
N GLN A 128 -14.27 -2.57 -17.16
CA GLN A 128 -15.21 -3.41 -17.91
C GLN A 128 -15.42 -2.70 -19.24
N LEU A 129 -14.67 -3.14 -20.26
CA LEU A 129 -14.90 -2.75 -21.64
C LEU A 129 -15.72 -3.88 -22.24
N ASP A 130 -16.98 -3.58 -22.52
CA ASP A 130 -17.93 -4.45 -23.24
C ASP A 130 -17.56 -4.53 -24.73
#